data_AF-A0A1A5YLP7-F1
#
_entry.id   AF-A0A1A5YLP7-F1
#
_cell.length_a   1.000
_cell.length_b   1.000
_cell.length_c   1.000
_cell.angle_alpha   90.00
_cell.angle_beta   90.00
_cell.angle_gamma   90.00
#
_symmetry.space_group_name_H-M   'P 1'
#
loop_
_entity.id
_entity.type
_entity.pdbx_description
1 polymer ?
#
loop_
_entity_poly.entity_id
_entity_poly.type
_entity_poly.pdbx_seq_one_letter_code
_entity_poly.pdbx_strand_id
1 'polypeptide(L)'
;MKKNSIFLVFLIAMLVVVTGCSSSSNSDERWVYDEHWDYKDGFVVSKESGRILVVRDKPSNFKAPLNEILKNAEPNAMWISVEQADYDAVAVGDRVSIEIPNGGGIDQPYPAQTTADVKKK
;
A
#
# COMPACT_ATOMS: atom_id res chain seq x y z
N MET A 1 3.26 -1.67 68.74
CA MET A 1 3.14 -0.66 67.67
C MET A 1 4.11 -1.04 66.55
N LYS A 2 3.63 -1.13 65.30
CA LYS A 2 4.28 -0.76 64.00
C LYS A 2 5.77 -1.16 63.79
N LYS A 3 6.23 -1.77 62.70
CA LYS A 3 5.74 -1.95 61.32
C LYS A 3 6.78 -2.85 60.60
N ASN A 4 6.28 -3.72 59.73
CA ASN A 4 6.78 -4.02 58.39
C ASN A 4 8.21 -4.56 58.19
N SER A 5 8.30 -5.81 57.75
CA SER A 5 9.26 -6.22 56.72
C SER A 5 8.68 -7.39 55.91
N ILE A 6 7.52 -7.14 55.31
CA ILE A 6 6.96 -7.93 54.20
C ILE A 6 7.68 -7.40 52.95
N PHE A 7 8.87 -7.91 52.63
CA PHE A 7 9.54 -7.49 51.39
C PHE A 7 10.51 -8.49 50.75
N LEU A 8 10.65 -9.74 51.20
CA LEU A 8 11.76 -10.56 50.69
C LEU A 8 11.47 -12.02 50.34
N VAL A 9 10.22 -12.46 50.23
CA VAL A 9 9.96 -13.86 49.85
C VAL A 9 8.78 -13.98 48.89
N PHE A 10 8.60 -13.00 48.00
CA PHE A 10 7.80 -13.16 46.78
C PHE A 10 8.68 -13.37 45.53
N LEU A 11 10.01 -13.39 45.69
CA LEU A 11 10.99 -13.43 44.60
C LEU A 11 11.39 -14.86 44.15
N ILE A 12 10.89 -15.91 44.84
CA ILE A 12 11.34 -17.31 44.62
C ILE A 12 10.27 -18.15 43.91
N ALA A 13 9.15 -17.55 43.50
CA ALA A 13 8.08 -18.23 42.76
C ALA A 13 8.21 -18.11 41.22
N MET A 14 9.40 -17.76 40.71
CA MET A 14 9.67 -17.54 39.28
C MET A 14 10.72 -18.53 38.75
N LEU A 15 10.58 -19.81 39.10
CA LEU A 15 11.53 -20.86 38.73
C LEU A 15 10.82 -22.16 38.33
N VAL A 16 9.78 -22.05 37.52
CA VAL A 16 9.12 -23.13 36.78
C VAL A 16 8.38 -22.40 35.65
N VAL A 17 8.51 -22.60 34.34
CA VAL A 17 8.88 -23.73 33.50
C VAL A 17 9.39 -23.10 32.19
N VAL A 18 10.63 -23.36 31.77
CA VAL A 18 11.03 -23.14 30.36
C VAL A 18 11.53 -24.46 29.81
N THR A 19 10.59 -25.34 29.49
CA THR A 19 10.82 -26.48 28.61
C THR A 19 9.95 -26.27 27.37
N GLY A 20 10.60 -25.84 26.30
CA GLY A 20 10.03 -25.70 24.97
C GLY A 20 11.13 -25.93 23.94
N CYS A 21 11.58 -27.17 23.85
CA CYS A 21 12.38 -27.64 22.73
C CYS A 21 11.41 -27.94 21.58
N SER A 22 11.55 -27.24 20.46
CA SER A 22 11.08 -27.75 19.18
C SER A 22 12.15 -27.52 18.12
N SER A 23 12.38 -28.57 17.35
CA SER A 23 13.47 -28.84 16.43
C SER A 23 13.15 -28.32 15.03
N SER A 24 14.22 -27.95 14.29
CA SER A 24 14.30 -27.85 12.81
C SER A 24 13.26 -26.94 12.14
N SER A 25 13.64 -25.89 11.43
CA SER A 25 14.23 -25.98 10.08
C SER A 25 14.57 -24.56 9.63
N ASN A 26 15.57 -24.41 8.76
CA ASN A 26 15.77 -23.19 7.97
C ASN A 26 14.45 -22.78 7.34
N SER A 27 13.84 -21.73 7.86
CA SER A 27 12.94 -20.91 7.08
C SER A 27 13.67 -19.59 6.94
N ASP A 28 14.24 -19.41 5.75
CA ASP A 28 14.44 -18.08 5.21
C ASP A 28 13.11 -17.35 5.38
N GLU A 29 12.97 -16.62 6.48
CA GLU A 29 11.93 -15.60 6.65
C GLU A 29 12.25 -14.51 5.63
N ARG A 30 11.89 -14.81 4.39
CA ARG A 30 11.77 -13.86 3.31
C ARG A 30 10.68 -12.91 3.77
N TRP A 31 11.09 -11.82 4.41
CA TRP A 31 10.27 -10.64 4.60
C TRP A 31 9.64 -10.32 3.24
N VAL A 32 8.39 -10.75 3.04
CA VAL A 32 7.56 -10.23 1.97
C VAL A 32 7.27 -8.81 2.44
N TYR A 33 8.13 -7.87 2.03
CA TYR A 33 7.77 -6.47 2.07
C TYR A 33 6.41 -6.40 1.38
N ASP A 34 5.36 -6.12 2.16
CA ASP A 34 4.10 -5.65 1.61
C ASP A 34 4.44 -4.29 0.99
N GLU A 35 4.82 -4.32 -0.29
CA GLU A 35 5.23 -3.14 -1.05
C GLU A 35 3.97 -2.29 -1.27
N HIS A 36 3.55 -1.59 -0.21
CA HIS A 36 2.54 -0.56 -0.30
C HIS A 36 2.94 0.37 -1.45
N TRP A 37 2.04 0.55 -2.41
CA TRP A 37 2.32 1.39 -3.57
C TRP A 37 2.70 2.78 -3.10
N ASP A 38 3.85 3.29 -3.55
CA ASP A 38 4.35 4.61 -3.17
C ASP A 38 3.72 5.76 -3.98
N TYR A 39 2.75 5.42 -4.84
CA TYR A 39 2.00 6.32 -5.71
C TYR A 39 2.87 7.19 -6.63
N LYS A 40 4.12 6.81 -6.92
CA LYS A 40 5.01 7.59 -7.80
C LYS A 40 4.89 7.26 -9.27
N ASP A 41 4.48 6.05 -9.62
CA ASP A 41 4.19 5.67 -11.00
C ASP A 41 3.18 4.55 -11.13
N GLY A 42 2.62 4.40 -12.33
CA GLY A 42 1.69 3.34 -12.67
C GLY A 42 1.25 3.37 -14.13
N PHE A 43 0.21 2.63 -14.45
CA PHE A 43 -0.35 2.48 -15.80
C PHE A 43 -1.77 3.04 -15.89
N VAL A 44 -2.03 3.85 -16.90
CA VAL A 44 -3.36 4.41 -17.16
C VAL A 44 -4.29 3.34 -17.73
N VAL A 45 -5.42 3.11 -17.07
CA VAL A 45 -6.41 2.09 -17.45
C VAL A 45 -7.78 2.64 -17.82
N SER A 46 -8.11 3.87 -17.38
CA SER A 46 -9.31 4.59 -17.83
C SER A 46 -9.07 6.10 -17.81
N LYS A 47 -9.87 6.84 -18.58
CA LYS A 47 -9.90 8.31 -18.61
C LYS A 47 -11.36 8.76 -18.63
N GLU A 48 -11.77 9.57 -17.65
CA GLU A 48 -13.16 10.01 -17.49
C GLU A 48 -13.20 11.41 -16.87
N SER A 49 -13.86 12.35 -17.54
CA SER A 49 -14.19 13.68 -16.99
C SER A 49 -13.02 14.42 -16.32
N GLY A 50 -11.88 14.54 -17.02
CA GLY A 50 -10.68 15.22 -16.49
C GLY A 50 -9.89 14.42 -15.45
N ARG A 51 -10.24 13.15 -15.25
CA ARG A 51 -9.51 12.23 -14.36
C ARG A 51 -8.96 11.04 -15.11
N ILE A 52 -7.85 10.51 -14.63
CA ILE A 52 -7.27 9.27 -15.12
C ILE A 52 -7.29 8.23 -14.01
N LEU A 53 -7.54 6.98 -14.35
CA LEU A 53 -7.42 5.86 -13.41
C LEU A 53 -6.09 5.19 -13.66
N VAL A 54 -5.29 5.09 -12.61
CA VAL A 54 -3.96 4.51 -12.65
C VAL A 54 -3.90 3.30 -11.71
N VAL A 55 -3.26 2.23 -12.17
CA VAL A 55 -2.94 1.05 -11.35
C VAL A 55 -1.43 0.88 -11.26
N ARG A 56 -0.93 0.32 -10.15
CA ARG A 56 0.52 0.09 -9.96
C ARG A 56 1.09 -0.82 -11.03
N ASP A 57 0.48 -2.00 -11.18
CA ASP A 57 1.01 -3.08 -12.01
C ASP A 57 0.39 -3.08 -13.41
N LYS A 58 1.20 -3.36 -14.44
CA LYS A 58 0.74 -3.37 -15.83
C LYS A 58 -0.34 -4.46 -16.03
N PRO A 59 -1.57 -4.10 -16.43
CA PRO A 59 -2.58 -5.11 -16.78
C PRO A 59 -2.13 -5.98 -17.95
N SER A 60 -2.46 -7.27 -17.90
CA SER A 60 -2.24 -8.21 -19.01
C SER A 60 -3.07 -7.87 -20.25
N ASN A 61 -4.24 -7.24 -20.05
CA ASN A 61 -5.13 -6.79 -21.10
C ASN A 61 -5.80 -5.46 -20.73
N PHE A 62 -5.35 -4.36 -21.33
CA PHE A 62 -5.95 -3.02 -21.15
C PHE A 62 -7.38 -2.90 -21.71
N LYS A 63 -7.85 -3.87 -22.50
CA LYS A 63 -9.22 -3.91 -23.04
C LYS A 63 -10.17 -4.76 -22.19
N ALA A 64 -9.70 -5.37 -21.10
CA ALA A 64 -10.56 -6.09 -20.18
C ALA A 64 -11.59 -5.15 -19.55
N PRO A 65 -12.76 -5.65 -19.12
CA PRO A 65 -13.72 -4.87 -18.34
C PRO A 65 -13.05 -4.18 -17.16
N LEU A 66 -13.38 -2.89 -16.93
CA LEU A 66 -12.69 -2.09 -15.92
C LEU A 66 -12.79 -2.69 -14.50
N ASN A 67 -13.93 -3.30 -14.17
CA ASN A 67 -14.13 -4.00 -12.90
C ASN A 67 -13.18 -5.20 -12.73
N GLU A 68 -12.83 -5.90 -13.80
CA GLU A 68 -11.85 -6.99 -13.77
C GLU A 68 -10.44 -6.47 -13.55
N ILE A 69 -10.08 -5.37 -14.24
CA ILE A 69 -8.79 -4.68 -14.03
C ILE A 69 -8.67 -4.23 -12.57
N LEU A 70 -9.70 -3.57 -12.03
CA LEU A 70 -9.72 -3.11 -10.65
C LEU A 70 -9.67 -4.25 -9.65
N LYS A 71 -10.38 -5.36 -9.88
CA LYS A 71 -10.31 -6.53 -8.99
C LYS A 71 -8.90 -7.10 -8.90
N ASN A 72 -8.17 -7.12 -10.02
CA ASN A 72 -6.78 -7.61 -10.05
C ASN A 72 -5.78 -6.59 -9.51
N ALA A 73 -6.14 -5.30 -9.51
CA ALA A 73 -5.29 -4.22 -9.05
C ALA A 73 -5.43 -3.92 -7.55
N GLU A 74 -6.42 -4.48 -6.84
CA GLU A 74 -6.62 -4.23 -5.40
C GLU A 74 -5.34 -4.49 -4.58
N PRO A 75 -4.97 -3.60 -3.64
CA PRO A 75 -5.56 -2.30 -3.31
C PRO A 75 -5.00 -1.11 -4.11
N ASN A 76 -4.18 -1.37 -5.13
CA ASN A 76 -3.30 -0.43 -5.82
C ASN A 76 -3.92 0.18 -7.08
N ALA A 77 -5.03 0.90 -6.90
CA ALA A 77 -5.67 1.68 -7.95
C ALA A 77 -6.05 3.07 -7.43
N MET A 78 -5.86 4.10 -8.25
CA MET A 78 -6.10 5.49 -7.87
C MET A 78 -6.70 6.30 -9.03
N TRP A 79 -7.80 7.00 -8.76
CA TRP A 79 -8.31 8.09 -9.59
C TRP A 79 -7.51 9.35 -9.31
N ILE A 80 -6.94 9.93 -10.36
CA ILE A 80 -6.14 11.14 -10.29
C ILE A 80 -6.86 12.22 -11.09
N SER A 81 -7.24 13.30 -10.41
CA SER A 81 -7.65 14.54 -11.06
C SER A 81 -6.41 15.27 -11.53
N VAL A 82 -6.36 15.63 -12.81
CA VAL A 82 -5.19 16.22 -13.46
C VAL A 82 -5.60 17.49 -14.19
N GLU A 83 -4.63 18.36 -14.48
CA GLU A 83 -4.87 19.49 -15.38
C GLU A 83 -5.19 19.02 -16.81
N GLN A 84 -5.89 19.86 -17.58
CA GLN A 84 -6.31 19.52 -18.94
C GLN A 84 -5.12 19.15 -19.85
N ALA A 85 -3.98 19.84 -19.69
CA ALA A 85 -2.77 19.56 -20.45
C ALA A 85 -2.25 18.14 -20.22
N ASP A 86 -2.17 17.71 -18.96
CA ASP A 86 -1.73 16.36 -18.58
C ASP A 86 -2.77 15.31 -19.00
N TYR A 87 -4.06 15.62 -18.86
CA TYR A 87 -5.14 14.76 -19.35
C TYR A 87 -4.98 14.47 -20.84
N ASP A 88 -4.73 15.49 -21.67
CA ASP A 88 -4.60 15.34 -23.11
C ASP A 88 -3.29 14.66 -23.53
N ALA A 89 -2.23 14.77 -22.73
CA ALA A 89 -0.92 14.20 -23.01
C ALA A 89 -0.83 12.67 -22.82
N VAL A 90 -1.76 12.06 -22.08
CA VAL A 90 -1.72 10.63 -21.74
C VAL A 90 -2.87 9.83 -22.38
N ALA A 91 -2.60 8.56 -22.70
CA ALA A 91 -3.58 7.61 -23.21
C ALA A 91 -3.68 6.36 -22.33
N VAL A 92 -4.80 5.63 -22.44
CA VAL A 92 -4.93 4.29 -21.84
C VAL A 92 -3.82 3.39 -22.38
N GLY A 93 -3.11 2.70 -21.49
CA GLY A 93 -1.94 1.89 -21.80
C GLY A 93 -0.60 2.55 -21.49
N ASP A 94 -0.58 3.88 -21.30
CA ASP A 94 0.65 4.60 -20.97
C ASP A 94 1.11 4.31 -19.54
N ARG A 95 2.44 4.26 -19.36
CA ARG A 95 3.06 4.35 -18.04
C ARG A 95 3.28 5.82 -17.72
N VAL A 96 2.97 6.23 -16.50
CA VAL A 96 3.07 7.62 -16.06
C VAL A 96 3.80 7.74 -14.73
N SER A 97 4.55 8.82 -14.54
CA SER A 97 4.94 9.30 -13.21
C SER A 97 3.88 10.22 -12.65
N ILE A 98 3.67 10.14 -11.33
CA ILE A 98 2.68 10.90 -10.59
C ILE A 98 3.43 11.79 -9.60
N GLU A 99 3.09 13.07 -9.59
CA GLU A 99 3.67 14.07 -8.70
C GLU A 99 2.53 14.73 -7.92
N ILE A 100 2.36 14.31 -6.66
CA ILE A 100 1.36 14.88 -5.77
C ILE A 100 1.93 16.20 -5.22
N PRO A 101 1.27 17.36 -5.43
CA PRO A 101 1.73 18.64 -4.91
C PRO A 101 1.97 18.61 -3.40
N ASN A 102 2.87 19.45 -2.91
CA ASN A 102 3.21 19.52 -1.48
C ASN A 102 1.94 19.70 -0.61
N GLY A 103 1.69 18.72 0.27
CA GLY A 103 0.51 18.72 1.15
C GLY A 103 -0.77 18.16 0.52
N GLY A 104 -0.69 17.63 -0.71
CA GLY A 104 -1.80 16.91 -1.36
C GLY A 104 -2.11 15.61 -0.62
N GLY A 105 -3.40 15.41 -0.33
CA GLY A 105 -3.90 14.20 0.31
C GLY A 105 -4.24 13.10 -0.70
N ILE A 106 -4.20 11.86 -0.24
CA ILE A 106 -4.80 10.71 -0.93
C ILE A 106 -6.01 10.28 -0.10
N ASP A 107 -7.19 10.40 -0.68
CA ASP A 107 -8.42 9.88 -0.10
C ASP A 107 -8.44 8.36 -0.27
N GLN A 108 -8.72 7.64 0.82
CA GLN A 108 -8.57 6.17 0.88
C GLN A 108 -9.80 5.30 0.56
N PRO A 109 -10.99 5.75 0.09
CA PRO A 109 -11.95 4.79 -0.45
C PRO A 109 -11.35 4.15 -1.71
N TYR A 110 -11.60 2.86 -1.95
CA TYR A 110 -11.07 2.19 -3.14
C TYR A 110 -11.99 2.40 -4.38
N PRO A 111 -11.44 2.72 -5.57
CA PRO A 111 -10.05 3.14 -5.82
C PRO A 111 -9.73 4.47 -5.16
N ALA A 112 -8.50 4.59 -4.64
CA ALA A 112 -8.00 5.79 -3.96
C ALA A 112 -8.19 7.03 -4.84
N GLN A 113 -8.21 8.22 -4.26
CA GLN A 113 -8.44 9.45 -5.03
C GLN A 113 -7.46 10.55 -4.65
N THR A 114 -6.96 11.29 -5.64
CA THR A 114 -6.09 12.44 -5.40
C THR A 114 -6.16 13.46 -6.54
N THR A 115 -5.47 14.58 -6.37
CA THR A 115 -5.14 15.54 -7.43
C THR A 115 -3.61 15.57 -7.57
N ALA A 116 -3.10 15.38 -8.78
CA ALA A 116 -1.66 15.31 -9.01
C ALA A 116 -1.30 15.75 -10.43
N ASP A 117 -0.05 16.13 -10.63
CA ASP A 117 0.54 16.31 -11.96
C ASP A 117 1.00 14.95 -12.49
N VAL A 118 0.87 14.74 -13.79
CA VAL A 118 1.14 13.44 -14.42
C VAL A 118 1.97 13.62 -15.69
N LYS A 119 3.08 12.88 -15.76
CA LYS A 119 3.99 12.91 -16.92
C LYS A 119 4.15 11.50 -17.49
N LYS A 120 4.01 11.37 -18.81
CA LYS A 120 4.25 10.11 -19.53
C LYS A 120 5.72 9.69 -19.42
N LYS A 121 5.97 8.40 -19.14
CA LYS A 121 7.31 7.78 -19.14
C LYS A 121 7.66 7.13 -20.48
#